data_AF-A0A7C5XAL7-F1
#
_entry.id   AF-A0A7C5XAL7-F1
#
_cell.length_a   1.000
_cell.length_b   1.000
_cell.length_c   1.000
_cell.angle_alpha   90.00
_cell.angle_beta   90.00
_cell.angle_gamma   90.00
#
_symmetry.space_group_name_H-M   'P 1'
#
loop_
_entity.id
_entity.type
_entity.pdbx_description
1 polymer ?
#
loop_
_entity_poly.entity_id
_entity_poly.type
_entity_poly.pdbx_seq_one_letter_code
_entity_poly.pdbx_strand_id
1 'polypeptide(L)'
;MASVLREVETWLGEGWKMRWGLPQRGVYLLKEVYMAEPSEASSYCSGRDSFVIVYIVASLDGGLDMVYGRVKPGVFECPAATFTRRFPRAEARSAVKTLLDFATKVDKVPLFQINPEVVRFAGLCDEYPLVCEDPAVVIKRLNTGVAEAKARRHVGAPGRSGMWLVEELARILREKLELDSGFAEVLRRVIEDPDRLRECYV
;
A
#
# COMPACT_ATOMS: atom_id res chain seq x y z
N MET A 1 -21.96 -9.83 -5.75
CA MET A 1 -22.06 -8.38 -6.08
C MET A 1 -22.29 -7.49 -4.86
N ALA A 2 -23.37 -7.67 -4.08
CA ALA A 2 -23.71 -6.77 -2.96
C ALA A 2 -22.77 -6.85 -1.74
N SER A 3 -21.94 -7.90 -1.58
CA SER A 3 -21.08 -8.07 -0.41
C SER A 3 -19.89 -7.11 -0.41
N VAL A 4 -19.08 -7.09 -1.48
CA VAL A 4 -17.87 -6.24 -1.57
C VAL A 4 -18.21 -4.76 -1.44
N LEU A 5 -19.25 -4.29 -2.14
CA LEU A 5 -19.66 -2.88 -2.04
C LEU A 5 -20.16 -2.52 -0.65
N ARG A 6 -20.89 -3.44 0.02
CA ARG A 6 -21.33 -3.25 1.41
C ARG A 6 -20.17 -3.28 2.40
N GLU A 7 -19.18 -4.14 2.20
CA GLU A 7 -17.97 -4.20 3.04
C GLU A 7 -17.20 -2.88 2.93
N VAL A 8 -17.01 -2.37 1.72
CA VAL A 8 -16.38 -1.06 1.47
C VAL A 8 -17.17 0.06 2.13
N GLU A 9 -18.49 0.09 1.92
CA GLU A 9 -19.38 1.11 2.51
C GLU A 9 -19.36 1.08 4.04
N THR A 10 -19.41 -0.12 4.63
CA THR A 10 -19.38 -0.32 6.08
C THR A 10 -18.04 0.11 6.67
N TRP A 11 -16.93 -0.21 6.01
CA TRP A 11 -15.61 0.18 6.49
C TRP A 11 -15.37 1.69 6.38
N LEU A 12 -15.77 2.29 5.26
CA LEU A 12 -15.59 3.72 5.02
C LEU A 12 -16.47 4.58 5.95
N GLY A 13 -17.66 4.08 6.30
CA GLY A 13 -18.58 4.71 7.22
C GLY A 13 -19.22 5.99 6.67
N GLU A 14 -19.68 6.85 7.58
CA GLU A 14 -20.47 8.03 7.22
C GLU A 14 -19.70 9.07 6.38
N GLY A 15 -20.44 9.75 5.50
CA GLY A 15 -19.93 10.85 4.66
C GLY A 15 -19.34 10.41 3.31
N TRP A 16 -19.22 9.11 3.05
CA TRP A 16 -18.83 8.56 1.75
C TRP A 16 -20.04 8.33 0.86
N LYS A 17 -19.97 8.78 -0.40
CA LYS A 17 -21.03 8.60 -1.39
C LYS A 17 -20.54 7.74 -2.53
N MET A 18 -21.26 6.65 -2.81
CA MET A 18 -20.97 5.79 -3.94
C MET A 18 -21.63 6.32 -5.21
N ARG A 19 -20.92 6.25 -6.32
CA ARG A 19 -21.45 6.41 -7.68
C ARG A 19 -20.86 5.35 -8.59
N TRP A 20 -21.62 4.95 -9.61
CA TRP A 20 -21.10 4.10 -10.67
C TRP A 20 -20.22 4.90 -11.64
N GLY A 21 -19.20 4.23 -12.16
CA GLY A 21 -18.22 4.78 -13.09
C GLY A 21 -16.86 5.06 -12.46
N LEU A 22 -15.94 5.50 -13.33
CA LEU A 22 -14.57 5.83 -12.99
C LEU A 22 -14.44 7.12 -12.15
N PRO A 23 -13.38 7.26 -11.36
CA PRO A 23 -12.97 8.57 -10.86
C PRO A 23 -12.65 9.50 -12.05
N GLN A 24 -12.88 10.80 -11.92
CA GLN A 24 -12.65 11.73 -13.04
C GLN A 24 -11.16 11.89 -13.31
N ARG A 25 -10.41 12.39 -12.32
CA ARG A 25 -8.94 12.55 -12.31
C ARG A 25 -8.49 12.57 -10.85
N GLY A 26 -7.20 12.38 -10.61
CA GLY A 26 -6.62 12.53 -9.28
C GLY A 26 -5.22 11.93 -9.19
N VAL A 27 -4.59 12.13 -8.03
CA VAL A 27 -3.29 11.55 -7.70
C VAL A 27 -3.52 10.20 -7.02
N TYR A 28 -2.91 9.15 -7.57
CA TYR A 28 -3.12 7.79 -7.09
C TYR A 28 -2.22 7.46 -5.90
N LEU A 29 -2.83 6.85 -4.88
CA LEU A 29 -2.15 6.34 -3.70
C LEU A 29 -1.22 5.17 -4.05
N LEU A 30 -1.56 4.36 -5.05
CA LEU A 30 -0.69 3.29 -5.53
C LEU A 30 0.24 3.82 -6.61
N LYS A 31 1.48 3.33 -6.65
CA LYS A 31 2.36 3.55 -7.80
C LYS A 31 1.76 2.83 -9.00
N GLU A 32 1.77 3.50 -10.14
CA GLU A 32 1.13 3.03 -11.36
C GLU A 32 1.62 1.63 -11.80
N VAL A 33 2.92 1.35 -11.63
CA VAL A 33 3.54 0.05 -11.96
C VAL A 33 2.95 -1.15 -11.21
N TYR A 34 2.28 -0.92 -10.07
CA TYR A 34 1.64 -1.98 -9.27
C TYR A 34 0.13 -2.03 -9.41
N MET A 35 -0.43 -1.19 -10.29
CA MET A 35 -1.85 -1.23 -10.63
C MET A 35 -2.06 -2.19 -11.80
N ALA A 36 -3.11 -3.01 -11.74
CA ALA A 36 -3.48 -3.91 -12.82
C ALA A 36 -3.91 -3.13 -14.06
N GLU A 37 -3.59 -3.65 -15.23
CA GLU A 37 -4.04 -3.07 -16.49
C GLU A 37 -5.53 -3.37 -16.72
N PRO A 38 -6.29 -2.50 -17.40
CA PRO A 38 -7.72 -2.73 -17.66
C PRO A 38 -8.02 -4.05 -18.38
N SER A 39 -7.11 -4.50 -19.26
CA SER A 39 -7.22 -5.78 -19.97
C SER A 39 -7.13 -6.98 -19.03
N GLU A 40 -6.28 -6.91 -18.01
CA GLU A 40 -6.13 -7.96 -17.00
C GLU A 40 -7.40 -8.05 -16.16
N ALA A 41 -7.91 -6.90 -15.70
CA ALA A 41 -9.17 -6.83 -14.95
C ALA A 41 -10.36 -7.37 -15.78
N SER A 42 -10.39 -7.07 -17.09
CA SER A 42 -11.47 -7.49 -18.00
C SER A 42 -11.65 -9.01 -18.05
N SER A 43 -10.56 -9.77 -17.93
CA SER A 43 -10.62 -11.25 -17.91
C SER A 43 -11.43 -11.83 -16.73
N TYR A 44 -11.58 -11.08 -15.64
CA TYR A 44 -12.35 -11.48 -14.46
C TYR A 44 -13.82 -11.06 -14.50
N CYS A 45 -14.22 -10.22 -15.47
CA CYS A 45 -15.58 -9.67 -15.54
C CYS A 45 -16.62 -10.65 -16.09
N SER A 46 -16.18 -11.70 -16.81
CA SER A 46 -17.05 -12.63 -17.55
C SER A 46 -17.71 -13.74 -16.69
N GLY A 47 -17.62 -13.68 -15.35
CA GLY A 47 -18.11 -14.73 -14.43
C GLY A 47 -19.51 -14.48 -13.81
N ARG A 48 -20.10 -15.54 -13.24
CA ARG A 48 -21.44 -15.51 -12.57
C ARG A 48 -21.53 -14.59 -11.35
N ASP A 49 -20.39 -14.20 -10.77
CA ASP A 49 -20.27 -13.12 -9.80
C ASP A 49 -19.47 -11.98 -10.43
N SER A 50 -20.17 -11.08 -11.13
CA SER A 50 -19.49 -9.98 -11.83
C SER A 50 -18.58 -9.19 -10.88
N PHE A 51 -17.29 -9.17 -11.22
CA PHE A 51 -16.25 -8.45 -10.51
C PHE A 51 -16.52 -6.94 -10.61
N VAL A 52 -16.48 -6.24 -9.47
CA VAL A 52 -16.68 -4.78 -9.43
C VAL A 52 -15.36 -4.13 -9.10
N ILE A 53 -14.90 -3.23 -9.96
CA ILE A 53 -13.69 -2.43 -9.69
C ILE A 53 -14.07 -1.32 -8.72
N VAL A 54 -13.37 -1.24 -7.59
CA VAL A 54 -13.64 -0.24 -6.55
C VAL A 54 -12.57 0.86 -6.59
N TYR A 55 -13.03 2.10 -6.58
CA TYR A 55 -12.21 3.29 -6.36
C TYR A 55 -12.69 4.04 -5.12
N ILE A 56 -11.76 4.61 -4.38
CA ILE A 56 -12.03 5.43 -3.20
C ILE A 56 -11.33 6.76 -3.40
N VAL A 57 -12.10 7.85 -3.37
CA VAL A 57 -11.65 9.20 -3.71
C VAL A 57 -11.86 10.11 -2.51
N ALA A 58 -10.74 10.59 -1.96
CA ALA A 58 -10.75 11.67 -1.00
C ALA A 58 -10.51 12.99 -1.74
N SER A 59 -11.59 13.76 -1.92
CA SER A 59 -11.59 15.01 -2.68
C SER A 59 -11.29 16.17 -1.73
N LEU A 60 -10.16 16.84 -1.92
CA LEU A 60 -9.76 17.98 -1.10
C LEU A 60 -10.32 19.29 -1.68
N ASP A 61 -10.79 20.16 -0.79
CA ASP A 61 -11.17 21.52 -1.16
C ASP A 61 -10.02 22.22 -1.91
N GLY A 62 -10.35 22.78 -3.08
CA GLY A 62 -9.36 23.27 -4.04
C GLY A 62 -9.16 22.37 -5.27
N GLY A 63 -9.87 21.25 -5.36
CA GLY A 63 -9.96 20.42 -6.57
C GLY A 63 -8.87 19.37 -6.70
N LEU A 64 -8.20 19.01 -5.60
CA LEU A 64 -7.19 17.95 -5.58
C LEU A 64 -7.82 16.65 -5.07
N ASP A 65 -7.98 15.69 -5.97
CA ASP A 65 -8.51 14.37 -5.64
C ASP A 65 -7.37 13.38 -5.39
N MET A 66 -7.41 12.73 -4.22
CA MET A 66 -6.54 11.60 -3.89
C MET A 66 -7.31 10.31 -4.11
N VAL A 67 -6.74 9.39 -4.88
CA VAL A 67 -7.46 8.22 -5.38
C VAL A 67 -6.78 6.94 -4.94
N TYR A 68 -7.54 6.04 -4.34
CA TYR A 68 -7.16 4.64 -4.20
C TYR A 68 -7.93 3.79 -5.21
N GLY A 69 -7.23 2.85 -5.84
CA GLY A 69 -7.81 1.85 -6.75
C GLY A 69 -6.72 0.88 -7.21
N ARG A 70 -7.09 -0.39 -7.38
CA ARG A 70 -6.16 -1.48 -7.78
C ARG A 70 -5.95 -1.59 -9.29
N VAL A 71 -6.86 -1.01 -10.07
CA VAL A 71 -6.86 -1.08 -11.54
C VAL A 71 -6.70 0.33 -12.08
N LYS A 72 -5.86 0.49 -13.11
CA LYS A 72 -5.70 1.79 -13.79
C LYS A 72 -7.04 2.28 -14.34
N PRO A 73 -7.32 3.59 -14.30
CA PRO A 73 -8.54 4.13 -14.92
C PRO A 73 -8.48 3.88 -16.43
N GLY A 74 -9.56 3.34 -16.99
CA GLY A 74 -9.60 2.99 -18.41
C GLY A 74 -10.91 2.34 -18.80
N VAL A 75 -11.04 1.97 -20.08
CA VAL A 75 -12.19 1.20 -20.54
C VAL A 75 -11.98 -0.26 -20.14
N PHE A 76 -12.93 -0.81 -19.41
CA PHE A 76 -12.96 -2.20 -19.00
C PHE A 76 -14.39 -2.73 -19.09
N GLU A 77 -14.53 -4.04 -19.21
CA GLU A 77 -15.85 -4.69 -19.28
C GLU A 77 -16.55 -4.77 -17.91
N CYS A 78 -15.79 -4.56 -16.83
CA CYS A 78 -16.29 -4.61 -15.46
C CYS A 78 -17.08 -3.35 -15.08
N PRO A 79 -18.14 -3.47 -14.27
CA PRO A 79 -18.68 -2.32 -13.57
C PRO A 79 -17.63 -1.73 -12.62
N ALA A 80 -17.54 -0.39 -12.56
CA ALA A 80 -16.73 0.32 -11.58
C ALA A 80 -17.61 1.10 -10.60
N ALA A 81 -17.27 1.05 -9.32
CA ALA A 81 -17.89 1.84 -8.26
C ALA A 81 -16.85 2.79 -7.66
N THR A 82 -17.19 4.07 -7.57
CA THR A 82 -16.34 5.10 -6.98
C THR A 82 -17.01 5.65 -5.72
N PHE A 83 -16.37 5.47 -4.58
CA PHE A 83 -16.75 6.07 -3.31
C PHE A 83 -16.03 7.41 -3.16
N THR A 84 -16.77 8.50 -2.96
CA THR A 84 -16.18 9.84 -2.85
C THR A 84 -16.60 10.49 -1.54
N ARG A 85 -15.63 11.11 -0.86
CA ARG A 85 -15.89 12.01 0.27
C ARG A 85 -15.09 13.29 0.08
N ARG A 86 -15.72 14.42 0.40
CA ARG A 86 -15.05 15.73 0.40
C ARG A 86 -14.42 16.00 1.76
N PHE A 87 -13.24 16.59 1.73
CA PHE A 87 -12.46 16.93 2.90
C PHE A 87 -11.99 18.40 2.78
N PRO A 88 -12.08 19.17 3.87
CA PRO A 88 -11.38 20.44 3.96
C PRO A 88 -9.90 20.26 3.67
N ARG A 89 -9.26 21.24 3.03
CA ARG A 89 -7.81 21.16 2.74
C ARG A 89 -6.96 20.97 3.99
N ALA A 90 -7.40 21.53 5.13
CA ALA A 90 -6.74 21.33 6.43
C ALA A 90 -6.77 19.86 6.91
N GLU A 91 -7.70 19.05 6.41
CA GLU A 91 -7.84 17.63 6.73
C GLU A 91 -7.14 16.70 5.74
N ALA A 92 -6.23 17.22 4.89
CA ALA A 92 -5.47 16.42 3.92
C ALA A 92 -4.76 15.22 4.55
N ARG A 93 -4.21 15.40 5.76
CA ARG A 93 -3.61 14.29 6.53
C ARG A 93 -4.61 13.18 6.83
N SER A 94 -5.82 13.54 7.28
CA SER A 94 -6.88 12.58 7.61
C SER A 94 -7.40 11.88 6.35
N ALA A 95 -7.65 12.63 5.29
CA ALA A 95 -8.08 12.14 3.98
C ALA A 95 -7.14 11.04 3.45
N VAL A 96 -5.85 11.33 3.37
CA VAL A 96 -4.85 10.36 2.87
C VAL A 96 -4.68 9.19 3.84
N LYS A 97 -4.74 9.43 5.15
CA LYS A 97 -4.68 8.37 6.16
C LYS A 97 -5.83 7.38 6.02
N THR A 98 -7.05 7.83 5.71
CA THR A 98 -8.17 6.92 5.45
C THR A 98 -7.92 6.02 4.24
N LEU A 99 -7.37 6.56 3.16
CA LEU A 99 -7.03 5.76 1.97
C LEU A 99 -5.91 4.75 2.26
N LEU A 100 -4.87 5.16 3.02
CA LEU A 100 -3.79 4.27 3.47
C LEU A 100 -4.29 3.14 4.37
N ASP A 101 -5.14 3.48 5.33
CA ASP A 101 -5.73 2.50 6.23
C ASP A 101 -6.61 1.52 5.46
N PHE A 102 -7.37 1.98 4.47
CA PHE A 102 -8.14 1.08 3.60
C PHE A 102 -7.21 0.15 2.84
N ALA A 103 -6.22 0.71 2.13
CA ALA A 103 -5.28 -0.03 1.32
C ALA A 103 -4.55 -1.10 2.15
N THR A 104 -4.06 -0.76 3.34
CA THR A 104 -3.21 -1.66 4.14
C THR A 104 -4.00 -2.61 5.03
N LYS A 105 -5.15 -2.19 5.58
CA LYS A 105 -5.92 -2.99 6.55
C LYS A 105 -7.04 -3.79 5.89
N VAL A 106 -7.68 -3.27 4.86
CA VAL A 106 -8.77 -3.95 4.14
C VAL A 106 -8.20 -4.73 2.97
N ASP A 107 -7.59 -4.02 2.02
CA ASP A 107 -7.10 -4.63 0.77
C ASP A 107 -5.71 -5.27 0.91
N LYS A 108 -5.10 -5.19 2.09
CA LYS A 108 -3.80 -5.78 2.44
C LYS A 108 -2.67 -5.42 1.46
N VAL A 109 -2.74 -4.23 0.87
CA VAL A 109 -1.75 -3.70 -0.06
C VAL A 109 -0.40 -3.54 0.65
N PRO A 110 0.69 -4.08 0.09
CA PRO A 110 2.03 -3.87 0.63
C PRO A 110 2.48 -2.40 0.57
N LEU A 111 3.15 -1.95 1.63
CA LEU A 111 3.63 -0.56 1.75
C LEU A 111 4.53 -0.10 0.59
N PHE A 112 5.34 -0.99 0.01
CA PHE A 112 6.22 -0.63 -1.11
C PHE A 112 5.46 -0.27 -2.39
N GLN A 113 4.19 -0.69 -2.51
CA GLN A 113 3.32 -0.35 -3.64
C GLN A 113 2.69 1.05 -3.51
N ILE A 114 2.73 1.63 -2.30
CA ILE A 114 2.21 2.95 -2.02
C ILE A 114 3.13 4.02 -2.63
N ASN A 115 2.53 5.03 -3.22
CA ASN A 115 3.19 6.20 -3.77
C ASN A 115 3.70 7.09 -2.63
N PRO A 116 5.03 7.25 -2.47
CA PRO A 116 5.60 8.01 -1.37
C PRO A 116 5.24 9.50 -1.41
N GLU A 117 4.99 10.07 -2.60
CA GLU A 117 4.68 11.49 -2.73
C GLU A 117 3.33 11.84 -2.10
N VAL A 118 2.35 10.92 -2.17
CA VAL A 118 1.03 11.09 -1.54
C VAL A 118 1.16 11.10 -0.01
N VAL A 119 2.02 10.22 0.52
CA VAL A 119 2.29 10.13 1.96
C VAL A 119 3.07 11.34 2.48
N ARG A 120 4.07 11.81 1.72
CA ARG A 120 4.82 13.04 2.03
C ARG A 120 3.93 14.27 2.01
N PHE A 121 3.09 14.41 0.98
CA PHE A 121 2.12 15.50 0.88
C PHE A 121 1.20 15.58 2.11
N ALA A 122 0.77 14.43 2.62
CA ALA A 122 -0.08 14.34 3.80
C ALA A 122 0.65 14.57 5.13
N GLY A 123 1.97 14.72 5.12
CA GLY A 123 2.79 14.82 6.34
C GLY A 123 2.76 13.54 7.18
N LEU A 124 2.62 12.38 6.54
CA LEU A 124 2.44 11.08 7.20
C LEU A 124 3.74 10.28 7.33
N CYS A 125 4.89 10.83 6.96
CA CYS A 125 6.15 10.10 6.98
C CYS A 125 6.62 9.68 8.38
N ASP A 126 6.24 10.40 9.43
CA ASP A 126 6.53 9.98 10.81
C ASP A 126 5.74 8.72 11.21
N GLU A 127 4.53 8.56 10.66
CA GLU A 127 3.69 7.38 10.89
C GLU A 127 4.04 6.22 9.94
N TYR A 128 4.52 6.54 8.73
CA TYR A 128 4.86 5.57 7.68
C TYR A 128 6.28 5.79 7.13
N PRO A 129 7.33 5.70 7.98
CA PRO A 129 8.70 6.01 7.57
C PRO A 129 9.20 5.10 6.45
N LEU A 130 8.81 3.82 6.46
CA LEU A 130 9.20 2.84 5.45
C LEU A 130 8.66 3.13 4.04
N VAL A 131 7.59 3.94 3.93
CA VAL A 131 7.06 4.37 2.63
C VAL A 131 7.86 5.58 2.13
N CYS A 132 8.17 6.53 3.02
CA CYS A 132 8.82 7.78 2.65
C CYS A 132 10.35 7.71 2.56
N GLU A 133 10.99 6.79 3.27
CA GLU A 133 12.44 6.64 3.27
C GLU A 133 12.92 6.03 1.95
N ASP A 134 14.07 6.54 1.49
CA ASP A 134 14.78 5.93 0.38
C ASP A 134 15.15 4.48 0.74
N PRO A 135 14.84 3.48 -0.11
CA PRO A 135 15.20 2.09 0.13
C PRO A 135 16.67 1.90 0.52
N ALA A 136 17.59 2.70 -0.03
CA ALA A 136 19.01 2.66 0.31
C ALA A 136 19.29 3.08 1.76
N VAL A 137 18.54 4.05 2.29
CA VAL A 137 18.63 4.50 3.69
C VAL A 137 18.07 3.44 4.63
N VAL A 138 16.96 2.81 4.27
CA VAL A 138 16.36 1.70 5.03
C VAL A 138 17.33 0.50 5.07
N ILE A 139 17.85 0.09 3.92
CA ILE A 139 18.82 -1.02 3.81
C ILE A 139 20.10 -0.70 4.60
N LYS A 140 20.63 0.52 4.50
CA LYS A 140 21.80 0.94 5.28
C LYS A 140 21.54 0.87 6.78
N ARG A 141 20.38 1.34 7.26
CA ARG A 141 20.00 1.25 8.68
C ARG A 141 19.80 -0.20 9.13
N LEU A 142 19.21 -1.05 8.30
CA LEU A 142 19.08 -2.49 8.58
C LEU A 142 20.45 -3.16 8.67
N ASN A 143 21.37 -2.85 7.75
CA ASN A 143 22.73 -3.36 7.77
C ASN A 143 23.52 -2.87 8.99
N THR A 144 23.37 -1.60 9.36
CA THR A 144 23.96 -1.06 10.58
C THR A 144 23.36 -1.71 11.83
N GLY A 145 22.04 -1.89 11.89
CA GLY A 145 21.36 -2.56 13.00
C GLY A 145 21.74 -4.03 13.15
N VAL A 146 21.93 -4.75 12.04
CA VAL A 146 22.44 -6.14 12.03
C VAL A 146 23.91 -6.18 12.45
N ALA A 147 24.75 -5.25 11.96
CA ALA A 147 26.15 -5.16 12.36
C ALA A 147 26.30 -4.82 13.86
N GLU A 148 25.48 -3.90 14.38
CA GLU A 148 25.43 -3.54 15.79
C GLU A 148 24.86 -4.67 16.66
N ALA A 149 23.85 -5.41 16.20
CA ALA A 149 23.34 -6.59 16.89
C ALA A 149 24.37 -7.73 16.92
N LYS A 150 25.19 -7.87 15.87
CA LYS A 150 26.30 -8.82 15.80
C LYS A 150 27.45 -8.40 16.72
N ALA A 151 27.73 -7.10 16.83
CA ALA A 151 28.70 -6.54 17.76
C ALA A 151 28.26 -6.67 19.23
N ARG A 152 26.97 -6.47 19.52
CA ARG A 152 26.37 -6.64 20.86
C ARG A 152 26.22 -8.11 21.29
N ARG A 153 26.35 -9.08 20.39
CA ARG A 153 26.43 -10.51 20.76
C ARG A 153 27.79 -10.92 21.33
N HIS A 154 28.82 -10.08 21.21
CA HIS A 154 30.15 -10.35 21.77
C HIS A 154 30.40 -9.72 23.15
N VAL A 155 29.48 -8.90 23.68
CA VAL A 155 29.60 -8.31 25.02
C VAL A 155 28.23 -8.39 25.69
N GLY A 156 28.17 -9.04 26.85
CA GLY A 156 26.94 -9.48 27.53
C GLY A 156 25.82 -8.43 27.67
N ALA A 157 24.60 -8.95 27.69
CA ALA A 157 23.33 -8.25 27.94
C ALA A 157 23.37 -7.43 29.27
N PRO A 158 22.55 -6.38 29.48
CA PRO A 158 21.09 -6.41 29.29
C PRO A 158 20.47 -5.16 28.62
N GLY A 159 19.31 -5.32 27.97
CA GLY A 159 18.53 -4.19 27.47
C GLY A 159 17.35 -4.58 26.59
N ARG A 160 16.21 -4.88 27.21
CA ARG A 160 14.89 -5.00 26.55
C ARG A 160 14.50 -3.65 25.92
N SER A 161 14.41 -3.59 24.58
CA SER A 161 13.49 -2.67 23.87
C SER A 161 13.37 -2.93 22.36
N GLY A 162 14.27 -3.70 21.73
CA GLY A 162 14.22 -3.98 20.29
C GLY A 162 13.65 -5.35 19.87
N MET A 163 13.50 -6.29 20.81
CA MET A 163 13.08 -7.66 20.50
C MET A 163 11.65 -7.76 19.98
N TRP A 164 10.74 -6.89 20.43
CA TRP A 164 9.35 -6.91 19.96
C TRP A 164 9.24 -6.56 18.48
N LEU A 165 9.97 -5.57 17.99
CA LEU A 165 9.96 -5.18 16.57
C LEU A 165 10.56 -6.24 15.64
N VAL A 166 11.60 -6.94 16.11
CA VAL A 166 12.23 -8.04 15.37
C VAL A 166 11.35 -9.29 15.39
N GLU A 167 10.68 -9.57 16.51
CA GLU A 167 9.73 -10.69 16.61
C GLU A 167 8.45 -10.41 15.81
N GLU A 168 7.94 -9.18 15.81
CA GLU A 168 6.77 -8.77 15.02
C GLU A 168 7.08 -8.80 13.52
N LEU A 169 8.25 -8.27 13.11
CA LEU A 169 8.71 -8.32 11.71
C LEU A 169 9.03 -9.76 11.27
N ALA A 170 9.66 -10.57 12.12
CA ALA A 170 9.93 -11.98 11.83
C ALA A 170 8.65 -12.83 11.85
N ARG A 171 7.61 -12.44 12.59
CA ARG A 171 6.28 -13.05 12.55
C ARG A 171 5.55 -12.65 11.26
N ILE A 172 5.56 -11.37 10.88
CA ILE A 172 4.98 -10.88 9.62
C ILE A 172 5.69 -11.51 8.41
N LEU A 173 7.02 -11.63 8.46
CA LEU A 173 7.81 -12.28 7.42
C LEU A 173 7.59 -13.80 7.38
N ARG A 174 7.37 -14.47 8.53
CA ARG A 174 7.02 -15.90 8.57
C ARG A 174 5.60 -16.17 8.09
N GLU A 175 4.60 -15.40 8.53
CA GLU A 175 3.21 -15.48 8.04
C GLU A 175 3.16 -15.24 6.52
N LYS A 176 4.00 -14.34 5.99
CA LYS A 176 4.10 -14.07 4.55
C LYS A 176 4.86 -15.16 3.78
N LEU A 177 5.82 -15.86 4.40
CA LEU A 177 6.55 -16.98 3.78
C LEU A 177 5.66 -18.22 3.62
N GLU A 178 4.69 -18.41 4.51
CA GLU A 178 3.72 -19.51 4.44
C GLU A 178 2.60 -19.27 3.41
N LEU A 179 2.37 -18.01 2.99
CA LEU A 179 1.27 -17.62 2.10
C LEU A 179 1.65 -17.50 0.62
N ASP A 180 2.94 -17.40 0.27
CA ASP A 180 3.34 -17.19 -1.13
C ASP A 180 4.76 -17.74 -1.41
N SER A 181 4.83 -18.89 -2.10
CA SER A 181 6.10 -19.54 -2.45
C SER A 181 6.96 -18.71 -3.41
N GLY A 182 6.39 -17.72 -4.12
CA GLY A 182 7.13 -16.80 -4.98
C GLY A 182 7.94 -15.75 -4.20
N PHE A 183 7.54 -15.44 -2.97
CA PHE A 183 8.19 -14.42 -2.14
C PHE A 183 9.54 -14.90 -1.56
N ALA A 184 9.67 -16.22 -1.34
CA ALA A 184 10.92 -16.82 -0.91
C ALA A 184 12.01 -16.69 -1.98
N GLU A 185 11.66 -16.79 -3.27
CA GLU A 185 12.63 -16.65 -4.36
C GLU A 185 13.07 -15.20 -4.57
N VAL A 186 12.16 -14.23 -4.38
CA VAL A 186 12.50 -12.80 -4.41
C VAL A 186 13.40 -12.43 -3.24
N LEU A 187 13.06 -12.81 -2.00
CA LEU A 187 13.91 -12.60 -0.83
C LEU A 187 15.28 -13.28 -0.99
N ARG A 188 15.30 -14.50 -1.53
CA ARG A 188 16.54 -15.24 -1.79
C ARG A 188 17.41 -14.54 -2.83
N ARG A 189 16.83 -14.07 -3.93
CA ARG A 189 17.55 -13.29 -4.96
C ARG A 189 18.02 -11.91 -4.45
N VAL A 190 17.26 -11.26 -3.57
CA VAL A 190 17.66 -10.01 -2.90
C VAL A 190 18.85 -10.23 -1.96
N ILE A 191 18.90 -11.39 -1.29
CA ILE A 191 20.01 -11.77 -0.40
C ILE A 191 21.23 -12.23 -1.22
N GLU A 192 21.02 -12.90 -2.36
CA GLU A 192 22.07 -13.48 -3.19
C GLU A 192 22.73 -12.46 -4.15
N ASP A 193 22.00 -11.44 -4.64
CA ASP A 193 22.56 -10.44 -5.57
C ASP A 193 21.89 -9.05 -5.46
N PRO A 194 22.33 -8.22 -4.49
CA PRO A 194 21.74 -6.91 -4.23
C PRO A 194 22.05 -5.86 -5.31
N ASP A 195 23.09 -6.05 -6.13
CA ASP A 195 23.50 -5.07 -7.14
C ASP A 195 22.59 -5.11 -8.38
N ARG A 196 22.04 -6.29 -8.72
CA ARG A 196 21.08 -6.44 -9.82
C ARG A 196 19.76 -5.70 -9.60
N LEU A 197 19.36 -5.49 -8.34
CA LEU A 197 18.20 -4.66 -8.01
C LEU A 197 18.46 -3.17 -8.29
N ARG A 198 19.70 -2.70 -8.22
CA ARG A 198 20.02 -1.28 -8.50
C ARG A 198 19.84 -0.93 -9.98
N GLU A 199 20.09 -1.89 -10.87
CA GLU A 199 19.95 -1.67 -12.33
C GLU A 199 18.49 -1.58 -12.78
N CYS A 200 17.55 -2.21 -12.06
CA CYS A 200 16.12 -2.16 -12.38
C CYS A 200 15.42 -0.84 -11.99
N TYR A 201 16.13 0.08 -11.33
CA TYR A 201 15.59 1.35 -10.83
C TYR A 201 16.34 2.58 -11.39
N VAL A 202 17.04 2.44 -12.52
CA VAL A 202 17.63 3.55 -13.30
C VAL A 202 16.64 4.06 -14.34
#